data_AF-A0A0H5FYK3-F1
#
_entry.id   AF-A0A0H5FYK3-F1
#
_cell.length_a   1.000
_cell.length_b   1.000
_cell.length_c   1.000
_cell.angle_alpha   90.00
_cell.angle_beta   90.00
_cell.angle_gamma   90.00
#
_symmetry.space_group_name_H-M   'P 1'
#
loop_
_entity.id
_entity.type
_entity.pdbx_description
1 polymer ?
#
loop_
_entity_poly.entity_id
_entity_poly.type
_entity_poly.pdbx_seq_one_letter_code
_entity_poly.pdbx_strand_id
1 'polypeptide(L)'
;MVNINYRLSPEAAWPAQINDIKAAIKFVRANAKKYNFDPDNIVLMGGSAGGNLVALAGVSADVKSLEDPALGYPDISTKVQAVIAWYPPINFLKMDEQWKHIGIDGQKHSTADSFESFLMRKQISQVPQDIFAITQPLFINHLIPCGRGSLSACVVPEVLRTT
;
A
#
# COMPACT_ATOMS: atom_id res chain seq x y z
N MET A 1 7.80 -18.41 -7.05
CA MET A 1 6.59 -17.58 -6.88
C MET A 1 6.03 -17.85 -5.50
N VAL A 2 5.65 -16.82 -4.76
CA VAL A 2 5.03 -16.93 -3.43
C VAL A 2 3.65 -16.30 -3.52
N ASN A 3 2.61 -17.04 -3.16
CA ASN A 3 1.26 -16.50 -3.04
C ASN A 3 1.03 -16.10 -1.58
N ILE A 4 0.50 -14.89 -1.37
CA ILE A 4 0.38 -14.28 -0.05
C ILE A 4 -1.08 -13.98 0.20
N ASN A 5 -1.61 -14.55 1.28
CA ASN A 5 -2.86 -14.08 1.86
C ASN A 5 -2.55 -12.94 2.83
N TYR A 6 -3.38 -11.90 2.80
CA TYR A 6 -3.35 -10.79 3.76
C TYR A 6 -4.72 -10.70 4.44
N ARG A 7 -4.76 -10.16 5.66
CA ARG A 7 -6.02 -9.99 6.41
C ARG A 7 -6.96 -9.04 5.67
N LEU A 8 -8.21 -9.45 5.46
CA LEU A 8 -9.20 -8.67 4.71
C LEU A 8 -9.99 -7.73 5.63
N SER A 9 -10.67 -6.75 5.03
CA SER A 9 -11.79 -6.07 5.68
C SER A 9 -13.06 -6.88 5.41
N PRO A 10 -13.97 -7.05 6.40
CA PRO A 10 -14.04 -6.35 7.69
C PRO A 10 -13.26 -7.00 8.85
N GLU A 11 -12.58 -8.14 8.65
CA GLU A 11 -11.94 -8.91 9.72
C GLU A 11 -10.84 -8.13 10.45
N ALA A 12 -10.01 -7.39 9.71
CA ALA A 12 -8.91 -6.59 10.24
C ALA A 12 -8.97 -5.14 9.76
N ALA A 13 -8.68 -4.22 10.67
CA ALA A 13 -8.55 -2.80 10.36
C ALA A 13 -7.18 -2.48 9.75
N TRP A 14 -7.10 -1.39 9.01
CA TRP A 14 -5.84 -0.74 8.67
C TRP A 14 -4.98 -0.51 9.94
N PRO A 15 -3.65 -0.75 9.91
CA PRO A 15 -2.78 -1.11 8.79
C PRO A 15 -2.49 -2.61 8.60
N ALA A 16 -3.32 -3.51 9.12
CA ALA A 16 -3.06 -4.95 9.12
C ALA A 16 -2.65 -5.52 7.74
N GLN A 17 -3.32 -5.07 6.68
CA GLN A 17 -3.11 -5.48 5.30
C GLN A 17 -1.68 -5.21 4.83
N ILE A 18 -1.21 -3.96 5.00
CA ILE A 18 0.13 -3.57 4.57
C ILE A 18 1.21 -4.19 5.47
N ASN A 19 0.90 -4.38 6.77
CA ASN A 19 1.78 -5.10 7.67
C ASN A 19 2.00 -6.54 7.19
N ASP A 20 0.94 -7.24 6.74
CA ASP A 20 1.05 -8.61 6.23
C ASP A 20 1.90 -8.70 4.96
N ILE A 21 1.73 -7.76 4.02
CA ILE A 21 2.57 -7.71 2.80
C ILE A 21 4.04 -7.48 3.17
N LYS A 22 4.32 -6.54 4.07
CA LYS A 22 5.68 -6.25 4.54
C LYS A 22 6.28 -7.44 5.31
N ALA A 23 5.52 -8.12 6.14
CA ALA A 23 5.93 -9.33 6.83
C ALA A 23 6.25 -10.46 5.84
N ALA A 24 5.47 -10.61 4.78
CA ALA A 24 5.74 -11.59 3.72
C ALA A 24 7.05 -11.31 2.97
N ILE A 25 7.35 -10.04 2.64
CA ILE A 25 8.64 -9.65 2.04
C ILE A 25 9.80 -10.03 2.97
N LYS A 26 9.66 -9.70 4.26
CA LYS A 26 10.67 -10.05 5.28
C LYS A 26 10.85 -11.57 5.39
N PHE A 27 9.77 -12.34 5.40
CA PHE A 27 9.82 -13.79 5.44
C PHE A 27 10.54 -14.38 4.23
N VAL A 28 10.22 -13.92 3.01
CA VAL A 28 10.87 -14.36 1.78
C VAL A 28 12.38 -14.10 1.83
N ARG A 29 12.76 -12.89 2.24
CA ARG A 29 14.17 -12.49 2.38
C ARG A 29 14.90 -13.29 3.46
N ALA A 30 14.29 -13.47 4.63
CA ALA A 30 14.85 -14.26 5.73
C ALA A 30 15.10 -15.72 5.37
N ASN A 31 14.21 -16.28 4.54
CA ASN A 31 14.23 -17.69 4.18
C ASN A 31 14.80 -17.93 2.77
N ALA A 32 15.45 -16.93 2.17
CA ALA A 32 15.93 -17.00 0.80
C ALA A 32 16.86 -18.20 0.57
N LYS A 33 17.82 -18.44 1.48
CA LYS A 33 18.72 -19.62 1.44
C LYS A 33 17.96 -20.95 1.50
N LYS A 34 16.90 -21.02 2.30
CA LYS A 34 16.12 -22.26 2.50
C LYS A 34 15.33 -22.63 1.24
N TYR A 35 14.76 -21.64 0.57
CA TYR A 35 13.89 -21.86 -0.60
C TYR A 35 14.58 -21.55 -1.94
N ASN A 36 15.89 -21.29 -1.92
CA ASN A 36 16.68 -20.91 -3.09
C ASN A 36 16.10 -19.70 -3.84
N PHE A 37 15.67 -18.68 -3.08
CA PHE A 37 15.28 -17.38 -3.63
C PHE A 37 16.47 -16.43 -3.68
N ASP A 38 16.42 -15.47 -4.62
CA ASP A 38 17.29 -14.31 -4.62
C ASP A 38 16.71 -13.22 -3.69
N PRO A 39 17.33 -12.93 -2.53
CA PRO A 39 16.81 -11.95 -1.57
C PRO A 39 16.92 -10.49 -2.07
N ASP A 40 17.75 -10.25 -3.09
CA ASP A 40 18.06 -8.93 -3.64
C ASP A 40 17.23 -8.61 -4.89
N ASN A 41 16.45 -9.57 -5.40
CA ASN A 41 15.58 -9.41 -6.57
C ASN A 41 14.14 -9.88 -6.28
N ILE A 42 13.40 -9.06 -5.54
CA ILE A 42 12.00 -9.30 -5.20
C ILE A 42 11.09 -8.37 -6.03
N VAL A 43 10.11 -8.96 -6.72
CA VAL A 43 9.06 -8.24 -7.46
C VAL A 43 7.71 -8.55 -6.83
N LEU A 44 6.91 -7.51 -6.60
CA LEU A 44 5.53 -7.65 -6.13
C LEU A 44 4.55 -7.50 -7.31
N MET A 45 3.46 -8.25 -7.26
CA MET A 45 2.38 -8.13 -8.24
C MET A 45 1.03 -8.26 -7.53
N GLY A 46 0.05 -7.44 -7.94
CA GLY A 46 -1.30 -7.47 -7.39
C GLY A 46 -2.30 -6.73 -8.26
N GLY A 47 -3.57 -7.14 -8.20
CA GLY A 47 -4.69 -6.48 -8.86
C GLY A 47 -5.70 -5.90 -7.86
N SER A 48 -6.40 -4.83 -8.24
CA SER A 48 -7.41 -4.17 -7.41
C SER A 48 -6.83 -3.79 -6.02
N ALA A 49 -7.47 -4.18 -4.91
CA ALA A 49 -6.96 -3.97 -3.55
C ALA A 49 -5.52 -4.48 -3.36
N GLY A 50 -5.18 -5.63 -3.94
CA GLY A 50 -3.81 -6.14 -3.92
C GLY A 50 -2.84 -5.25 -4.71
N GLY A 51 -3.32 -4.64 -5.79
CA GLY A 51 -2.59 -3.64 -6.58
C GLY A 51 -2.23 -2.41 -5.74
N ASN A 52 -3.18 -1.91 -4.94
CA ASN A 52 -2.91 -0.83 -3.98
C ASN A 52 -1.82 -1.24 -2.98
N LEU A 53 -1.95 -2.43 -2.37
CA LEU A 53 -1.00 -2.89 -1.35
C LEU A 53 0.42 -3.08 -1.89
N VAL A 54 0.58 -3.64 -3.09
CA VAL A 54 1.91 -3.81 -3.68
C VAL A 54 2.52 -2.48 -4.11
N ALA A 55 1.72 -1.55 -4.63
CA ALA A 55 2.17 -0.19 -4.92
C ALA A 55 2.61 0.53 -3.64
N LEU A 56 1.83 0.41 -2.58
CA LEU A 56 2.13 1.00 -1.29
C LEU A 56 3.40 0.40 -0.66
N ALA A 57 3.56 -0.92 -0.69
CA ALA A 57 4.76 -1.60 -0.20
C ALA A 57 6.02 -1.13 -0.96
N GLY A 58 5.93 -0.97 -2.28
CA GLY A 58 7.04 -0.50 -3.12
C GLY A 58 7.55 0.88 -2.75
N VAL A 59 6.67 1.80 -2.35
CA VAL A 59 7.05 3.19 -2.01
C VAL A 59 7.29 3.42 -0.51
N SER A 60 7.02 2.42 0.35
CA SER A 60 7.00 2.59 1.80
C SER A 60 8.05 1.80 2.56
N ALA A 61 9.09 1.29 1.88
CA ALA A 61 10.03 0.35 2.48
C ALA A 61 10.69 0.83 3.78
N ASP A 62 10.92 2.14 3.91
CA ASP A 62 11.54 2.76 5.09
C ASP A 62 10.52 3.46 6.02
N VAL A 63 9.22 3.26 5.81
CA VAL A 63 8.14 3.84 6.62
C VAL A 63 7.79 2.90 7.78
N LYS A 64 8.37 3.16 8.96
CA LYS A 64 8.24 2.28 10.14
C LYS A 64 6.83 2.20 10.72
N SER A 65 6.01 3.23 10.58
CA SER A 65 4.61 3.20 11.01
C SER A 65 3.73 2.21 10.23
N LEU A 66 4.21 1.71 9.09
CA LEU A 66 3.54 0.69 8.28
C LEU A 66 4.14 -0.71 8.48
N GLU A 67 5.04 -0.88 9.43
CA GLU A 67 5.59 -2.18 9.82
C GLU A 67 5.04 -2.60 11.19
N ASP A 68 4.85 -3.90 11.36
CA ASP A 68 4.56 -4.51 12.67
C ASP A 68 5.73 -5.43 13.06
N PRO A 69 6.59 -5.02 14.02
CA PRO A 69 7.69 -5.84 14.51
C PRO A 69 7.24 -7.19 15.09
N ALA A 70 6.00 -7.30 15.57
CA ALA A 70 5.46 -8.54 16.13
C ALA A 70 5.25 -9.63 15.07
N LEU A 71 5.21 -9.27 13.78
CA LEU A 71 5.12 -10.21 12.66
C LEU A 71 6.47 -10.80 12.24
N GLY A 72 7.54 -10.52 13.01
CA GLY A 72 8.85 -11.16 12.86
C GLY A 72 9.81 -10.42 11.93
N TYR A 73 11.09 -10.81 12.05
CA TYR A 73 12.20 -10.27 11.25
C TYR A 73 12.28 -8.72 11.23
N PRO A 74 12.24 -8.05 12.40
CA PRO A 74 12.13 -6.59 12.47
C PRO A 74 13.26 -5.84 11.75
N ASP A 75 14.46 -6.43 11.71
CA ASP A 75 15.67 -5.85 11.12
C ASP A 75 15.83 -6.14 9.62
N ILE A 76 14.92 -6.93 9.03
CA ILE A 76 14.97 -7.25 7.61
C ILE A 76 14.26 -6.15 6.81
N SER A 77 14.93 -5.66 5.77
CA SER A 77 14.37 -4.64 4.87
C SER A 77 13.08 -5.12 4.21
N THR A 78 12.20 -4.17 3.85
CA THR A 78 11.02 -4.42 3.02
C THR A 78 11.17 -3.87 1.59
N LYS A 79 12.38 -3.43 1.20
CA LYS A 79 12.67 -2.94 -0.16
C LYS A 79 12.43 -4.04 -1.20
N VAL A 80 11.86 -3.65 -2.33
CA VAL A 80 11.59 -4.50 -3.50
C VAL A 80 12.04 -3.77 -4.76
N GLN A 81 12.38 -4.53 -5.79
CA GLN A 81 13.02 -4.00 -7.00
C GLN A 81 11.99 -3.50 -8.02
N ALA A 82 10.80 -4.10 -8.04
CA ALA A 82 9.73 -3.68 -8.92
C ALA A 82 8.35 -4.02 -8.36
N VAL A 83 7.35 -3.31 -8.86
CA VAL A 83 5.93 -3.54 -8.57
C VAL A 83 5.15 -3.58 -9.87
N ILE A 84 4.28 -4.58 -10.00
CA ILE A 84 3.29 -4.67 -11.07
C ILE A 84 1.90 -4.54 -10.44
N ALA A 85 1.32 -3.34 -10.52
CA ALA A 85 0.00 -3.04 -9.97
C ALA A 85 -1.03 -2.95 -11.09
N TRP A 86 -2.02 -3.84 -11.09
CA TRP A 86 -3.11 -3.83 -12.06
C TRP A 86 -4.34 -3.12 -11.48
N TYR A 87 -4.78 -2.06 -12.18
CA TYR A 87 -5.94 -1.22 -11.82
C TYR A 87 -6.06 -0.95 -10.31
N PRO A 88 -4.98 -0.48 -9.66
CA PRO A 88 -5.00 -0.26 -8.21
C PRO A 88 -5.92 0.92 -7.86
N PRO A 89 -6.75 0.81 -6.80
CA PRO A 89 -7.38 1.98 -6.21
C PRO A 89 -6.31 2.81 -5.49
N ILE A 90 -6.03 4.02 -5.99
CA ILE A 90 -4.94 4.90 -5.50
C ILE A 90 -5.44 6.09 -4.69
N ASN A 91 -6.73 6.42 -4.82
CA ASN A 91 -7.40 7.40 -3.97
C ASN A 91 -8.83 6.93 -3.72
N PHE A 92 -9.07 6.30 -2.56
CA PHE A 92 -10.39 5.77 -2.20
C PHE A 92 -11.50 6.84 -2.21
N LEU A 93 -11.19 8.10 -1.90
CA LEU A 93 -12.17 9.20 -1.93
C LEU A 93 -12.58 9.63 -3.35
N LYS A 94 -11.84 9.18 -4.38
CA LYS A 94 -12.12 9.48 -5.78
C LYS A 94 -12.80 8.34 -6.53
N MET A 95 -12.94 7.17 -5.92
CA MET A 95 -13.47 6.00 -6.59
C MET A 95 -14.91 6.21 -7.07
N ASP A 96 -15.80 6.77 -6.25
CA ASP A 96 -17.18 7.04 -6.66
C ASP A 96 -17.27 7.99 -7.86
N GLU A 97 -16.42 9.02 -7.89
CA GLU A 97 -16.33 9.97 -9.02
C GLU A 97 -15.81 9.27 -10.28
N GLN A 98 -14.76 8.45 -10.15
CA GLN A 98 -14.17 7.69 -11.25
C GLN A 98 -15.14 6.65 -11.83
N TRP A 99 -15.87 5.94 -10.98
CA TRP A 99 -16.85 4.93 -11.37
C TRP A 99 -17.99 5.54 -12.16
N LYS A 100 -18.51 6.67 -11.68
CA LYS A 100 -19.51 7.45 -12.40
C LYS A 100 -19.00 7.91 -13.77
N HIS A 101 -17.74 8.35 -13.85
CA HIS A 101 -17.13 8.80 -15.10
C HIS A 101 -17.03 7.70 -16.17
N ILE A 102 -16.78 6.45 -15.76
CA ILE A 102 -16.73 5.30 -16.67
C ILE A 102 -18.10 4.61 -16.87
N GLY A 103 -19.19 5.22 -16.39
CA GLY A 103 -20.55 4.74 -16.59
C GLY A 103 -20.95 3.54 -15.72
N ILE A 104 -20.22 3.28 -14.63
CA ILE A 104 -20.61 2.27 -13.65
C ILE A 104 -21.42 2.96 -12.54
N ASP A 105 -22.64 2.48 -12.31
CA ASP A 105 -23.55 2.94 -11.26
C ASP A 105 -23.85 1.79 -10.27
N GLY A 106 -24.15 2.14 -9.02
CA GLY A 106 -24.61 1.20 -7.98
C GLY A 106 -23.56 0.74 -6.96
N GLN A 107 -22.27 0.70 -7.30
CA GLN A 107 -21.22 0.42 -6.31
C GLN A 107 -20.70 1.72 -5.71
N LYS A 108 -20.75 1.81 -4.37
CA LYS A 108 -20.27 2.97 -3.62
C LYS A 108 -19.13 2.57 -2.69
N HIS A 109 -18.07 3.35 -2.75
CA HIS A 109 -16.83 3.19 -1.99
C HIS A 109 -16.71 4.21 -0.84
N SER A 110 -17.63 5.16 -0.75
CA SER A 110 -17.63 6.20 0.30
C SER A 110 -18.65 5.98 1.42
N THR A 111 -19.55 4.99 1.31
CA THR A 111 -20.58 4.70 2.31
C THR A 111 -20.00 3.96 3.51
N ALA A 112 -20.71 3.99 4.65
CA ALA A 112 -20.24 3.36 5.89
C ALA A 112 -20.10 1.83 5.81
N ASP A 113 -20.81 1.19 4.88
CA ASP A 113 -20.82 -0.24 4.60
C ASP A 113 -19.87 -0.65 3.45
N SER A 114 -19.11 0.29 2.89
CA SER A 114 -18.08 -0.01 1.90
C SER A 114 -16.88 -0.73 2.50
N PHE A 115 -16.17 -1.53 1.69
CA PHE A 115 -14.95 -2.23 2.12
C PHE A 115 -13.85 -1.26 2.59
N GLU A 116 -13.78 -0.08 1.96
CA GLU A 116 -12.85 0.97 2.32
C GLU A 116 -13.19 1.61 3.68
N SER A 117 -14.48 1.78 4.00
CA SER A 117 -14.90 2.23 5.33
C SER A 117 -14.69 1.15 6.41
N PHE A 118 -14.91 -0.12 6.09
CA PHE A 118 -14.59 -1.23 7.00
C PHE A 118 -13.09 -1.32 7.29
N LEU A 119 -12.26 -1.13 6.26
CA LEU A 119 -10.81 -1.07 6.39
C LEU A 119 -10.40 0.02 7.39
N MET A 120 -11.01 1.20 7.32
CA MET A 120 -10.69 2.33 8.20
C MET A 120 -11.44 2.34 9.54
N ARG A 121 -12.34 1.38 9.77
CA ARG A 121 -13.27 1.32 10.93
C ARG A 121 -14.09 2.60 11.12
N LYS A 122 -14.25 3.37 10.05
CA LYS A 122 -14.94 4.65 10.01
C LYS A 122 -15.33 4.92 8.57
N GLN A 123 -16.43 5.64 8.36
CA GLN A 123 -16.77 6.11 7.03
C GLN A 123 -15.58 6.88 6.44
N ILE A 124 -15.16 6.50 5.24
CA ILE A 124 -13.89 6.97 4.68
C ILE A 124 -13.81 8.48 4.48
N SER A 125 -14.94 9.15 4.20
CA SER A 125 -15.05 10.61 4.10
C SER A 125 -14.81 11.34 5.44
N GLN A 126 -14.87 10.61 6.56
CA GLN A 126 -14.68 11.14 7.91
C GLN A 126 -13.32 10.77 8.51
N VAL A 127 -12.47 10.05 7.77
CA VAL A 127 -11.13 9.66 8.22
C VAL A 127 -10.20 10.89 8.16
N PRO A 128 -9.40 11.17 9.20
CA PRO A 128 -8.39 12.23 9.17
C PRO A 128 -7.45 12.11 7.97
N GLN A 129 -7.10 13.23 7.34
CA GLN A 129 -6.33 13.24 6.09
C GLN A 129 -4.91 12.67 6.24
N ASP A 130 -4.29 12.84 7.40
CA ASP A 130 -2.98 12.28 7.75
C ASP A 130 -3.01 10.75 7.82
N ILE A 131 -4.06 10.16 8.41
CA ILE A 131 -4.30 8.72 8.42
C ILE A 131 -4.66 8.22 7.02
N PHE A 132 -5.40 9.01 6.25
CA PHE A 132 -5.74 8.66 4.88
C PHE A 132 -4.50 8.65 3.97
N ALA A 133 -3.59 9.62 4.12
CA ALA A 133 -2.38 9.73 3.32
C ALA A 133 -1.49 8.48 3.38
N ILE A 134 -1.42 7.81 4.54
CA ILE A 134 -0.62 6.58 4.69
C ILE A 134 -1.23 5.33 4.05
N THR A 135 -2.49 5.39 3.62
CA THR A 135 -3.17 4.28 2.92
C THR A 135 -2.97 4.34 1.40
N GLN A 136 -2.44 5.44 0.88
CA GLN A 136 -2.38 5.71 -0.55
C GLN A 136 -0.91 5.92 -0.99
N PRO A 137 -0.44 5.22 -2.04
CA PRO A 137 0.98 5.26 -2.44
C PRO A 137 1.45 6.64 -2.90
N LEU A 138 0.55 7.51 -3.40
CA LEU A 138 0.92 8.85 -3.87
C LEU A 138 1.37 9.81 -2.76
N PHE A 139 0.95 9.60 -1.51
CA PHE A 139 1.22 10.54 -0.42
C PHE A 139 2.34 10.10 0.53
N ILE A 140 2.85 8.87 0.35
CA ILE A 140 3.92 8.33 1.21
C ILE A 140 5.26 9.06 1.04
N ASN A 141 5.56 9.60 -0.14
CA ASN A 141 6.82 10.33 -0.37
C ASN A 141 7.00 11.55 0.56
N HIS A 142 5.91 12.10 1.12
CA HIS A 142 5.99 13.22 2.08
C HIS A 142 6.36 12.79 3.51
N LEU A 143 6.37 11.49 3.80
CA LEU A 143 6.64 10.94 5.14
C LEU A 143 8.07 10.39 5.30
N ILE A 144 8.83 10.33 4.21
CA ILE A 144 10.24 9.93 4.22
C ILE A 144 11.08 11.20 4.43
N PRO A 145 11.73 11.43 5.59
CA PRO A 145 12.61 12.57 5.75
C PRO A 145 13.74 12.48 4.73
N CYS A 146 13.87 13.53 3.92
CA CYS A 146 14.88 13.61 2.87
C CYS A 146 16.27 13.57 3.52
N GLY A 147 16.97 12.44 3.41
CA GLY A 147 18.37 12.33 3.84
C GLY A 147 19.25 13.20 2.93
N ARG A 148 20.08 14.06 3.52
CA ARG A 148 21.08 14.87 2.79
C ARG A 148 22.02 13.93 2.04
N GLY A 149 21.82 13.74 0.73
CA GLY A 149 22.81 13.03 -0.11
C GLY A 149 22.30 12.27 -1.33
N SER A 150 20.98 12.11 -1.53
CA SER A 150 20.45 11.41 -2.71
C SER A 150 19.37 12.26 -3.38
N LEU A 151 19.74 12.93 -4.47
CA LEU A 151 18.84 13.71 -5.33
C LEU A 151 17.79 12.86 -6.08
N SER A 152 17.83 11.53 -5.95
CA SER A 152 17.00 10.62 -6.74
C SER A 152 15.62 10.31 -6.16
N ALA A 153 15.26 10.82 -4.98
CA ALA A 153 14.01 10.49 -4.29
C ALA A 153 13.06 11.69 -4.06
N CYS A 154 13.33 12.84 -4.67
CA CYS A 154 12.42 13.99 -4.63
C CYS A 154 11.45 13.96 -5.81
N VAL A 155 10.50 13.01 -5.82
CA VAL A 155 9.29 13.18 -6.65
C VAL A 155 8.26 13.87 -5.79
N VAL A 156 8.30 15.21 -5.81
CA VAL A 156 7.14 16.04 -5.48
C VAL A 156 6.07 15.69 -6.51
N PRO A 157 4.85 15.27 -6.14
CA PRO A 157 3.77 15.20 -7.11
C PRO A 157 3.47 16.64 -7.52
N GLU A 158 3.95 17.03 -8.69
CA GLU A 158 3.40 18.15 -9.41
C GLU A 158 1.94 17.78 -9.68
N VAL A 159 1.05 18.35 -8.87
CA VAL A 159 -0.39 18.29 -9.03
C VAL A 159 -0.67 18.56 -10.49
N LEU A 160 -1.24 17.58 -11.19
CA LEU A 160 -1.83 17.74 -12.52
C LEU A 160 -2.85 18.88 -12.45
N ARG A 161 -2.38 20.11 -12.68
CA ARG A 161 -3.19 21.22 -13.11
C ARG A 161 -3.43 20.98 -14.59
N THR A 162 -4.52 20.29 -14.89
CA THR A 162 -5.10 20.31 -16.23
C THR A 162 -5.48 21.75 -16.54
N THR A 163 -4.80 22.35 -17.51
CA THR A 163 -5.27 23.50 -18.29
C THR A 163 -6.58 23.17 -18.99
#